data_AF-A0AAP0LCF8-F1
#
_entry.id   AF-A0AAP0LCF8-F1
#
_cell.length_a   1.000
_cell.length_b   1.000
_cell.length_c   1.000
_cell.angle_alpha   90.00
_cell.angle_beta   90.00
_cell.angle_gamma   90.00
#
_symmetry.space_group_name_H-M   'P 1'
#
loop_
_entity.id
_entity.type
_entity.pdbx_description
1 polymer ?
#
loop_
_entity_poly.entity_id
_entity_poly.type
_entity_poly.pdbx_seq_one_letter_code
_entity_poly.pdbx_strand_id
1 'polypeptide(L)'
;MERPSHFSAILVYSFIICTLLYAGVAICGFTMFGDAIQYQFTLNMPQRFMASKIAVWTTILSPLTKYALTMTPVAMSLEEFFPSSQRGCSYTSLSIRTILVLSTLVVGLTIPFFGLIMALI
;
A
#
# COMPACT_ATOMS: atom_id res chain seq x y z
N MET A 1 1.07 1.12 25.33
CA MET A 1 0.36 -0.16 25.55
C MET A 1 0.38 -0.45 27.03
N GLU A 2 -0.77 -0.45 27.71
CA GLU A 2 -0.85 -0.53 29.18
C GLU A 2 -0.67 -1.95 29.76
N ARG A 3 -0.78 -3.02 28.95
CA ARG A 3 -0.61 -4.42 29.41
C ARG A 3 0.03 -5.32 28.35
N PRO A 4 1.35 -5.59 28.41
CA PRO A 4 2.07 -6.37 27.39
C PRO A 4 1.72 -7.87 27.39
N SER A 5 1.18 -8.42 28.49
CA SER A 5 0.83 -9.85 28.60
C SER A 5 -0.35 -10.27 27.73
N HIS A 6 -1.27 -9.36 27.40
CA HIS A 6 -2.40 -9.64 26.50
C HIS A 6 -2.11 -9.37 25.02
N PHE A 7 -0.91 -8.88 24.70
CA PHE A 7 -0.53 -8.52 23.34
C PHE A 7 -0.63 -9.71 22.39
N SER A 8 -0.11 -10.87 22.80
CA SER A 8 -0.17 -12.09 21.98
C SER A 8 -1.60 -12.55 21.72
N ALA A 9 -2.49 -12.47 22.73
CA ALA A 9 -3.88 -12.85 22.56
C ALA A 9 -4.60 -11.92 21.58
N ILE A 10 -4.45 -10.60 21.74
CA ILE A 10 -5.06 -9.59 20.87
C ILE A 10 -4.55 -9.73 19.42
N LEU A 11 -3.25 -10.00 19.24
CA LEU A 11 -2.68 -10.27 17.93
C LEU A 11 -3.32 -11.48 17.26
N VAL A 12 -3.46 -12.60 17.99
CA VAL A 12 -4.08 -13.82 17.45
C VAL A 12 -5.53 -13.55 17.07
N TYR A 13 -6.31 -12.88 17.92
CA TYR A 13 -7.69 -12.50 17.59
C TYR A 13 -7.77 -11.61 16.36
N SER A 14 -6.91 -10.59 16.27
CA SER A 14 -6.84 -9.69 15.10
C SER A 14 -6.53 -10.49 13.83
N PHE A 15 -5.56 -11.40 13.88
CA PHE A 15 -5.16 -12.22 12.75
C PHE A 15 -6.29 -13.14 12.28
N ILE A 16 -7.01 -13.77 13.22
CA ILE A 16 -8.17 -14.61 12.91
C ILE A 16 -9.27 -13.77 12.24
N ILE A 17 -9.62 -12.61 12.81
CA ILE A 17 -10.65 -11.73 12.25
C ILE A 17 -10.25 -11.26 10.84
N CYS A 18 -9.02 -10.80 10.65
CA CYS A 18 -8.52 -10.40 9.33
C CYS A 18 -8.57 -11.55 8.33
N THR A 19 -8.16 -12.75 8.74
CA THR A 19 -8.19 -13.95 7.88
C THR A 19 -9.61 -14.28 7.43
N LEU A 20 -10.58 -14.24 8.35
CA LEU A 20 -11.99 -14.50 8.03
C LEU A 20 -12.56 -13.44 7.09
N LEU A 21 -12.23 -12.16 7.30
CA LEU A 21 -12.68 -11.08 6.42
C LEU A 21 -12.10 -11.23 5.02
N TYR A 22 -10.80 -11.48 4.88
CA TYR A 22 -10.17 -11.68 3.58
C TYR A 22 -10.67 -12.94 2.88
N ALA A 23 -10.86 -14.04 3.60
CA ALA A 23 -11.45 -15.26 3.05
C ALA A 23 -12.89 -15.03 2.57
N GLY A 24 -13.70 -14.30 3.35
CA GLY A 24 -15.07 -13.93 2.96
C GLY A 24 -15.10 -13.11 1.68
N VAL A 25 -14.24 -12.09 1.56
CA VAL A 25 -14.10 -11.28 0.33
C VAL A 25 -13.64 -12.13 -0.85
N ALA A 26 -12.70 -13.06 -0.65
CA ALA A 26 -12.22 -13.97 -1.69
C ALA A 26 -13.34 -14.89 -2.20
N ILE A 27 -14.10 -15.51 -1.30
CA ILE A 27 -15.22 -16.39 -1.66
C ILE A 27 -16.30 -15.60 -2.41
N CYS A 28 -16.73 -14.45 -1.88
CA CYS A 28 -17.72 -13.58 -2.53
C CYS A 28 -17.24 -13.06 -3.89
N GLY A 29 -15.96 -12.75 -4.03
CA GLY A 29 -15.37 -12.33 -5.30
C GLY A 29 -15.37 -13.42 -6.35
N PHE A 30 -14.98 -14.64 -5.94
CA PHE A 30 -14.98 -15.79 -6.81
C PHE A 30 -16.38 -16.16 -7.28
N THR A 31 -17.38 -16.12 -6.39
CA THR A 31 -18.77 -16.39 -6.78
C THR A 31 -19.35 -15.30 -7.69
N MET A 32 -18.92 -14.03 -7.54
CA MET A 32 -19.44 -12.90 -8.30
C MET A 32 -18.79 -12.74 -9.69
N PHE A 33 -17.52 -13.11 -9.87
CA PHE A 33 -16.78 -12.89 -11.12
C PHE A 33 -16.27 -14.18 -11.80
N GLY A 34 -16.34 -15.33 -11.12
CA GLY A 34 -15.92 -16.63 -11.67
C GLY A 34 -14.48 -16.62 -12.22
N ASP A 35 -14.25 -17.24 -13.38
CA ASP A 35 -12.94 -17.28 -14.03
C ASP A 35 -12.47 -15.92 -14.62
N ALA A 36 -13.30 -14.87 -14.56
CA ALA A 36 -12.97 -13.55 -15.08
C ALA A 36 -12.28 -12.63 -14.04
N ILE A 37 -11.89 -13.13 -12.85
CA ILE A 37 -11.24 -12.34 -11.80
C ILE A 37 -9.90 -11.77 -12.30
N GLN A 38 -9.85 -10.45 -12.50
CA GLN A 38 -8.62 -9.73 -12.77
C GLN A 38 -7.84 -9.45 -11.47
N TYR A 39 -6.53 -9.22 -11.59
CA TYR A 39 -5.61 -8.95 -10.47
C TYR A 39 -6.01 -7.75 -9.59
N GLN A 40 -6.92 -6.90 -10.07
CA GLN A 40 -7.49 -5.77 -9.32
C GLN A 40 -9.01 -5.92 -9.24
N PHE A 41 -9.51 -6.25 -8.04
CA PHE A 41 -10.92 -6.51 -7.75
C PHE A 41 -11.85 -5.35 -8.15
N THR A 42 -11.35 -4.11 -8.08
CA THR A 42 -12.09 -2.89 -8.43
C THR A 42 -12.32 -2.72 -9.95
N LEU A 43 -11.51 -3.35 -10.82
CA LEU A 43 -11.64 -3.21 -12.27
C LEU A 43 -12.83 -4.01 -12.84
N ASN A 44 -13.23 -5.10 -12.16
CA ASN A 44 -14.37 -5.93 -12.55
C ASN A 44 -15.72 -5.44 -11.98
N MET A 45 -15.72 -4.47 -11.07
CA MET A 45 -16.96 -4.01 -10.43
C MET A 45 -17.83 -3.19 -11.41
N PRO A 46 -19.15 -3.45 -11.52
CA PRO A 46 -20.00 -2.73 -12.46
C PRO A 46 -20.06 -1.23 -12.15
N GLN A 47 -19.43 -0.42 -13.01
CA GLN A 47 -19.24 1.03 -12.84
C GLN A 47 -20.54 1.86 -12.85
N ARG A 48 -21.69 1.25 -13.11
CA ARG A 48 -23.00 1.91 -13.16
C ARG A 48 -23.56 2.32 -11.78
N PHE A 49 -23.00 1.78 -10.69
CA PHE A 49 -23.48 2.07 -9.33
C PHE A 49 -22.59 3.09 -8.60
N MET A 50 -23.21 4.05 -7.89
CA MET A 50 -22.48 5.05 -7.09
C MET A 50 -21.51 4.43 -6.07
N ALA A 51 -21.86 3.25 -5.51
CA ALA A 51 -20.99 2.51 -4.60
C ALA A 51 -19.65 2.09 -5.25
N SER A 52 -19.67 1.68 -6.53
CA SER A 52 -18.44 1.33 -7.27
C SER A 52 -17.56 2.56 -7.48
N LYS A 53 -18.16 3.72 -7.79
CA LYS A 53 -17.43 4.98 -7.93
C LYS A 53 -16.73 5.39 -6.62
N ILE A 54 -17.43 5.27 -5.49
CA ILE A 54 -16.86 5.55 -4.15
C ILE A 54 -15.75 4.55 -3.80
N ALA A 55 -15.94 3.26 -4.14
CA ALA A 55 -14.94 2.23 -3.92
C ALA A 55 -13.65 2.53 -4.71
N VAL A 56 -13.77 2.88 -6.00
CA VAL A 56 -12.63 3.28 -6.85
C VAL A 56 -11.88 4.46 -6.24
N TRP A 57 -12.58 5.51 -5.82
CA TRP A 57 -11.95 6.67 -5.20
C TRP A 57 -11.24 6.31 -3.89
N THR A 58 -11.83 5.44 -3.08
CA THR A 58 -11.21 4.94 -1.84
C THR A 58 -9.95 4.08 -2.11
N THR A 59 -9.99 3.26 -3.16
CA THR A 59 -8.83 2.45 -3.60
C THR A 59 -7.68 3.32 -4.09
N ILE A 60 -7.95 4.51 -4.66
CA ILE A 60 -6.91 5.47 -5.06
C ILE A 60 -6.36 6.23 -3.83
N LEU A 61 -7.22 6.61 -2.90
CA LEU A 61 -6.83 7.39 -1.73
C LEU A 61 -5.94 6.59 -0.75
N SER A 62 -6.21 5.30 -0.61
CA SER A 62 -5.46 4.39 0.29
C SER A 62 -3.94 4.33 -0.01
N PRO A 63 -3.49 4.03 -1.25
CA PRO A 63 -2.08 4.02 -1.60
C PRO A 63 -1.47 5.43 -1.62
N LEU A 64 -2.20 6.47 -2.05
CA LEU A 64 -1.70 7.85 -2.01
C LEU A 64 -1.31 8.25 -0.58
N THR A 65 -2.18 7.96 0.38
CA THR A 65 -1.96 8.30 1.79
C THR A 65 -0.84 7.43 2.39
N LYS A 66 -0.86 6.11 2.14
CA LYS A 66 0.19 5.20 2.61
C LYS A 66 1.56 5.54 2.02
N TYR A 67 1.62 5.97 0.76
CA TYR A 67 2.85 6.38 0.09
C TYR A 67 3.44 7.64 0.75
N ALA A 68 2.64 8.67 0.98
CA ALA A 68 3.11 9.88 1.68
C ALA A 68 3.65 9.57 3.08
N LEU A 69 2.95 8.72 3.84
CA LEU A 69 3.35 8.32 5.19
C LEU A 69 4.61 7.45 5.24
N THR A 70 4.87 6.62 4.22
CA THR A 70 6.03 5.73 4.16
C THR A 70 7.27 6.41 3.56
N MET A 71 7.07 7.29 2.59
CA MET A 71 8.17 8.06 1.98
C MET A 71 8.80 9.04 2.96
N THR A 72 8.03 9.56 3.91
CA THR A 72 8.52 10.53 4.90
C THR A 72 9.64 9.95 5.79
N PRO A 73 9.47 8.82 6.52
CA PRO A 73 10.55 8.22 7.28
C PRO A 73 11.69 7.69 6.42
N VAL A 74 11.40 7.17 5.21
CA VAL A 74 12.44 6.70 4.30
C VAL A 74 13.35 7.85 3.84
N ALA A 75 12.76 9.00 3.50
CA ALA A 75 13.52 10.19 3.16
C ALA A 75 14.37 10.68 4.35
N MET A 76 13.83 10.66 5.57
CA MET A 76 14.57 11.02 6.78
C MET A 76 15.75 10.08 7.05
N SER A 77 15.56 8.76 6.90
CA SER A 77 16.65 7.78 7.07
C SER A 77 17.74 7.91 6.00
N LEU A 78 17.37 8.27 4.76
CA LEU A 78 18.34 8.56 3.69
C LEU A 78 19.12 9.86 3.95
N GLU A 79 18.44 10.91 4.43
CA GLU A 79 19.10 12.18 4.81
C GLU A 79 20.09 12.00 5.97
N GLU A 80 19.80 11.06 6.89
CA GLU A 80 20.69 10.73 8.00
C GLU A 80 21.98 10.01 7.57
N PHE A 81 21.93 9.23 6.47
CA PHE A 81 23.10 8.53 5.93
C PHE A 81 24.17 9.48 5.36
N PHE A 82 23.81 10.72 5.01
CA PHE A 82 24.74 11.73 4.49
C PHE A 82 25.43 12.55 5.60
N PRO A 83 26.71 12.94 5.42
CA PRO A 83 27.49 13.65 6.42
C PRO A 83 26.90 15.02 6.76
N SER A 84 27.04 15.41 8.04
CA SER A 84 26.44 16.60 8.67
C SER A 84 26.72 17.94 7.99
N SER A 85 27.73 18.04 7.13
CA SER A 85 28.02 19.23 6.33
C SER A 85 26.93 19.58 5.30
N GLN A 86 26.12 18.61 4.86
CA GLN A 86 25.08 18.81 3.84
C GLN A 86 23.64 18.65 4.39
N ARG A 87 23.47 18.40 5.69
CA ARG A 87 22.18 18.16 6.36
C ARG A 87 21.26 19.39 6.46
N GLY A 88 21.72 20.58 6.06
CA GLY A 88 20.95 21.82 6.13
C GLY A 88 20.71 22.51 4.79
N CYS A 89 21.20 21.96 3.67
CA CYS A 89 21.01 22.59 2.37
C CYS A 89 19.67 22.14 1.77
N SER A 90 18.78 23.10 1.48
CA SER A 90 17.46 22.81 0.89
C SER A 90 17.55 21.95 -0.39
N TYR A 91 18.63 22.13 -1.16
CA TYR A 91 18.87 21.40 -2.41
C TYR A 91 19.17 19.90 -2.23
N THR A 92 19.87 19.49 -1.17
CA THR A 92 20.18 18.06 -0.93
C THR A 92 18.95 17.28 -0.48
N SER A 93 18.15 17.86 0.44
CA SER A 93 16.86 17.27 0.84
C SER A 93 15.88 17.16 -0.34
N LEU A 94 15.80 18.20 -1.19
CA LEU A 94 14.93 18.20 -2.37
C LEU A 94 15.39 17.18 -3.42
N SER A 95 16.71 17.01 -3.60
CA SER A 95 17.28 16.02 -4.52
C SER A 95 17.01 14.58 -4.07
N ILE A 96 17.13 14.29 -2.77
CA ILE A 96 16.84 12.95 -2.22
C ILE A 96 15.36 12.58 -2.44
N ARG A 97 14.44 13.50 -2.12
CA ARG A 97 13.00 13.28 -2.31
C ARG A 97 12.64 13.06 -3.77
N THR A 98 13.20 13.85 -4.69
CA THR A 98 12.94 13.72 -6.13
C THR A 98 13.52 12.43 -6.72
N ILE A 99 14.73 12.04 -6.34
CA ILE A 99 15.34 10.76 -6.76
C ILE A 99 14.52 9.57 -6.26
N LEU A 100 14.02 9.62 -5.02
CA LEU A 100 13.22 8.54 -4.45
C LEU A 100 11.87 8.39 -5.17
N VAL A 101 11.20 9.51 -5.47
CA VAL A 101 9.96 9.51 -6.27
C VAL A 101 10.23 9.04 -7.70
N LEU A 102 11.32 9.49 -8.34
CA LEU A 102 11.66 9.09 -9.70
C LEU A 102 12.00 7.60 -9.79
N SER A 103 12.76 7.07 -8.82
CA SER A 103 13.10 5.65 -8.74
C SER A 103 11.84 4.78 -8.58
N THR A 104 10.95 5.15 -7.66
CA THR A 104 9.67 4.43 -7.49
C THR A 104 8.77 4.52 -8.72
N LEU A 105 8.76 5.65 -9.43
CA LEU A 105 8.05 5.80 -10.70
C LEU A 105 8.61 4.88 -11.78
N VAL A 106 9.94 4.81 -11.95
CA VAL A 106 10.59 3.94 -12.94
C VAL A 106 10.26 2.48 -12.64
N VAL A 107 10.41 2.04 -11.38
CA VAL A 107 10.06 0.67 -10.98
C VAL A 107 8.59 0.37 -11.28
N GLY A 108 7.68 1.27 -10.91
CA GLY A 108 6.25 1.14 -11.19
C GLY A 108 5.89 1.07 -12.68
N LEU A 109 6.63 1.77 -13.54
CA LEU A 109 6.46 1.72 -15.00
C LEU A 109 7.04 0.44 -15.61
N THR A 110 8.15 -0.08 -15.06
CA THR A 110 8.80 -1.30 -15.59
C THR A 110 8.08 -2.59 -15.21
N ILE A 111 7.34 -2.62 -14.11
CA ILE A 111 6.64 -3.81 -13.61
C ILE A 111 5.12 -3.56 -13.64
N PRO A 112 4.44 -3.77 -14.79
CA PRO A 112 3.02 -3.46 -14.94
C PRO A 112 2.08 -4.46 -14.22
N PHE A 113 2.61 -5.57 -13.68
CA PHE A 113 1.80 -6.63 -13.08
C PHE A 113 1.74 -6.53 -11.55
N PHE A 114 0.67 -5.92 -11.04
CA PHE A 114 0.37 -5.83 -9.61
C PHE A 114 0.35 -7.19 -8.90
N GLY A 115 -0.17 -8.24 -9.56
CA GLY A 115 -0.23 -9.59 -9.02
C GLY A 115 1.13 -10.23 -8.78
N LEU A 116 2.12 -9.97 -9.67
CA LEU A 116 3.49 -10.48 -9.52
C LEU A 116 4.22 -9.82 -8.35
N ILE A 117 4.00 -8.53 -8.13
CA ILE A 117 4.57 -7.80 -6.98
C ILE A 117 3.95 -8.28 -5.67
N MET A 118 2.62 -8.47 -5.63
CA MET A 118 1.94 -8.94 -4.43
C MET A 118 2.24 -10.40 -4.09
N ALA A 119 2.53 -11.25 -5.08
CA ALA A 119 2.93 -12.64 -4.85
C ALA A 119 4.37 -12.78 -4.35
N LEU A 120 5.22 -11.77 -4.60
CA LEU A 120 6.61 -11.73 -4.12
C LEU A 120 6.71 -11.29 -2.66
N ILE A 121 5.76 -10.48 -2.19
CA ILE A 121 5.62 -10.02 -0.79
C ILE A 121 5.02 -11.12 0.08
#